data_AF-A0A1V6CDR7-F1
#
_entry.id   AF-A0A1V6CDR7-F1
#
_cell.length_a   1.000
_cell.length_b   1.000
_cell.length_c   1.000
_cell.angle_alpha   90.00
_cell.angle_beta   90.00
_cell.angle_gamma   90.00
#
_symmetry.space_group_name_H-M   'P 1'
#
loop_
_entity.id
_entity.type
_entity.pdbx_description
1 polymer ?
#
loop_
_entity_poly.entity_id
_entity_poly.type
_entity_poly.pdbx_seq_one_letter_code
_entity_poly.pdbx_strand_id
1 'polypeptide(L)'
;MKKMWLFFAVFVAILAVSCTKKTQQENQNQSTGNPIEQYGRVMSKTMKTAKGMDAVMPVKQLVDSFYAQEGRYPASLQELIEKNYVKQIPEPPKGYQYKYNPSTGKVSLEQINQ
;
A
#
# COMPACT_ATOMS: atom_id res chain seq x y z
N MET A 1 -29.50 -4.02 -44.29
CA MET A 1 -28.34 -4.86 -43.91
C MET A 1 -26.97 -4.34 -44.36
N LYS A 2 -26.87 -3.20 -45.08
CA LYS A 2 -25.57 -2.59 -45.47
C LYS A 2 -24.99 -1.61 -44.43
N LYS A 3 -25.84 -1.06 -43.54
CA LYS A 3 -25.42 -0.15 -42.45
C LYS A 3 -24.71 -0.87 -41.30
N MET A 4 -24.89 -2.18 -41.15
CA MET A 4 -24.17 -2.98 -40.12
C MET A 4 -22.70 -3.20 -40.51
N TRP A 5 -22.39 -3.22 -41.81
CA TRP A 5 -21.01 -3.41 -42.28
C TRP A 5 -20.15 -2.13 -42.15
N LEU A 6 -20.79 -0.96 -42.16
CA LEU A 6 -20.11 0.32 -41.95
C LEU A 6 -19.69 0.55 -40.48
N PHE A 7 -20.39 -0.05 -39.51
CA PHE A 7 -19.99 0.03 -38.09
C PHE A 7 -18.81 -0.89 -37.74
N PHE A 8 -18.69 -2.04 -38.42
CA PHE A 8 -17.59 -2.98 -38.18
C PHE A 8 -16.24 -2.44 -38.65
N ALA A 9 -16.22 -1.60 -39.70
CA ALA A 9 -15.01 -0.95 -40.20
C ALA A 9 -14.48 0.17 -39.27
N VAL A 10 -15.35 0.81 -38.49
CA VAL A 10 -14.95 1.85 -37.53
C VAL A 10 -14.37 1.23 -36.25
N PHE A 11 -14.80 0.02 -35.88
CA PHE A 11 -14.31 -0.66 -34.67
C PHE A 11 -12.88 -1.23 -34.82
N VAL A 12 -12.43 -1.55 -36.04
CA VAL A 12 -11.08 -2.05 -36.31
C VAL A 12 -10.02 -0.92 -36.30
N ALA A 13 -10.42 0.33 -36.54
CA ALA A 13 -9.51 1.48 -36.58
C ALA A 13 -9.08 2.00 -35.19
N ILE A 14 -9.72 1.55 -34.09
CA ILE A 14 -9.43 2.03 -32.72
C ILE A 14 -8.30 1.21 -32.06
N LEU A 15 -7.84 0.11 -32.67
CA LEU A 15 -6.82 -0.77 -32.09
C LEU A 15 -5.36 -0.35 -32.39
N ALA A 16 -5.14 0.80 -33.05
CA ALA A 16 -3.81 1.27 -33.45
C ALA A 16 -3.25 2.45 -32.63
N VAL A 17 -3.72 2.68 -31.41
CA VAL A 17 -3.07 3.59 -30.44
C VAL A 17 -2.60 2.79 -29.23
N SER A 18 -1.65 1.89 -29.48
CA SER A 18 -0.85 1.24 -28.45
C SER A 18 0.59 1.70 -28.58
N CYS A 19 1.19 2.06 -27.43
CA CYS A 19 2.55 2.58 -27.24
C CYS A 19 2.82 4.08 -27.53
N THR A 20 2.12 4.96 -26.80
CA THR A 20 2.81 6.14 -26.26
C THR A 20 3.38 5.76 -24.89
N LYS A 21 4.71 5.53 -24.84
CA LYS A 21 5.46 5.29 -23.61
C LYS A 21 5.25 6.46 -22.65
N LYS A 22 4.62 6.16 -21.52
CA LYS A 22 4.46 7.02 -20.36
C LYS A 22 5.81 7.14 -19.65
N THR A 23 6.53 8.24 -19.86
CA THR A 23 7.66 8.61 -19.01
C THR A 23 7.10 9.18 -17.70
N GLN A 24 7.06 8.35 -16.66
CA GLN A 24 7.05 8.82 -15.28
C GLN A 24 8.32 8.29 -14.59
N GLN A 25 9.21 9.25 -14.33
CA GLN A 25 10.08 9.36 -13.17
C GLN A 25 10.69 8.08 -12.61
N GLU A 26 11.99 7.91 -12.82
CA GLU A 26 12.85 7.29 -11.83
C GLU A 26 13.94 8.28 -11.45
N ASN A 27 13.89 8.70 -10.19
CA ASN A 27 14.91 9.53 -9.55
C ASN A 27 16.21 8.71 -9.57
N GLN A 28 17.11 9.05 -10.49
CA GLN A 28 18.47 8.51 -10.52
C GLN A 28 19.23 8.99 -9.28
N ASN A 29 19.11 8.27 -8.17
CA ASN A 29 20.19 8.23 -7.20
C ASN A 29 21.23 7.25 -7.74
N GLN A 30 22.06 7.80 -8.62
CA GLN A 30 23.30 7.22 -9.11
C GLN A 30 24.14 6.78 -7.90
N SER A 31 24.01 5.50 -7.50
CA SER A 31 24.92 4.88 -6.55
C SER A 31 25.94 4.08 -7.34
N THR A 32 27.07 4.71 -7.59
CA THR A 32 28.33 4.10 -7.97
C THR A 32 28.69 3.05 -6.90
N GLY A 33 28.25 1.81 -7.07
CA GLY A 33 28.43 0.74 -6.08
C GLY A 33 28.15 -0.64 -6.66
N ASN A 34 28.89 -1.65 -6.21
CA ASN A 34 28.88 -3.02 -6.71
C ASN A 34 27.43 -3.58 -6.79
N PRO A 35 27.01 -4.19 -7.92
CA PRO A 35 25.66 -4.77 -8.07
C PRO A 35 25.24 -5.73 -6.94
N ILE A 36 26.19 -6.46 -6.36
CA ILE A 36 25.97 -7.37 -5.22
C ILE A 36 25.57 -6.58 -3.97
N GLU A 37 26.19 -5.43 -3.76
CA GLU A 37 25.89 -4.56 -2.62
C GLU A 37 24.49 -3.94 -2.76
N GLN A 38 24.11 -3.55 -3.98
CA GLN A 38 22.76 -3.08 -4.25
C GLN A 38 21.70 -4.17 -3.98
N TYR A 39 21.95 -5.40 -4.43
CA TYR A 39 21.06 -6.55 -4.17
C TYR A 39 20.89 -6.82 -2.66
N GLY A 40 22.01 -6.87 -1.92
CA GLY A 40 21.99 -7.07 -0.47
C GLY A 40 21.22 -5.98 0.28
N ARG A 41 21.37 -4.72 -0.16
CA ARG A 41 20.69 -3.56 0.45
C ARG A 41 19.18 -3.58 0.21
N VAL A 42 18.74 -3.85 -1.02
CA VAL A 42 17.29 -3.95 -1.32
C VAL A 42 16.68 -5.13 -0.60
N MET A 43 17.34 -6.30 -0.61
CA MET A 43 16.85 -7.51 0.05
C MET A 43 16.72 -7.33 1.57
N SER A 44 17.71 -6.69 2.20
CA SER A 44 17.65 -6.41 3.65
C SER A 44 16.51 -5.46 4.00
N LYS A 45 16.29 -4.43 3.17
CA LYS A 45 15.21 -3.46 3.37
C LYS A 45 13.84 -4.10 3.18
N THR A 46 13.65 -4.90 2.14
CA THR A 46 12.38 -5.59 1.87
C THR A 46 12.04 -6.58 2.98
N MET A 47 13.01 -7.34 3.48
CA MET A 47 12.82 -8.26 4.61
C MET A 47 12.43 -7.54 5.89
N LYS A 48 13.05 -6.38 6.18
CA LYS A 48 12.70 -5.56 7.35
C LYS A 48 11.29 -4.98 7.23
N THR A 49 10.89 -4.55 6.03
CA THR A 49 9.51 -4.09 5.76
C THR A 49 8.50 -5.23 5.88
N ALA A 50 8.78 -6.41 5.32
CA ALA A 50 7.89 -7.57 5.39
C ALA A 50 7.59 -7.99 6.84
N LYS A 51 8.63 -8.06 7.69
CA LYS A 51 8.45 -8.35 9.13
C LYS A 51 7.60 -7.31 9.86
N GLY A 52 7.65 -6.05 9.43
CA GLY A 52 6.78 -5.00 9.96
C GLY A 52 5.33 -5.11 9.45
N MET A 53 5.14 -5.60 8.22
CA MET A 53 3.81 -5.78 7.64
C MET A 53 2.98 -6.82 8.40
N ASP A 54 3.61 -7.88 8.93
CA ASP A 54 2.91 -8.90 9.72
C ASP A 54 2.17 -8.31 10.94
N ALA A 55 2.75 -7.30 11.59
CA ALA A 55 2.14 -6.62 12.73
C ALA A 55 1.09 -5.57 12.30
N VAL A 56 1.32 -4.88 11.19
CA VAL A 56 0.42 -3.81 10.70
C VAL A 56 -0.83 -4.37 10.03
N MET A 57 -0.72 -5.49 9.32
CA MET A 57 -1.79 -6.03 8.50
C MET A 57 -3.05 -6.38 9.31
N PRO A 58 -2.97 -7.05 10.48
CA PRO A 58 -4.15 -7.29 11.33
C PRO A 58 -4.81 -5.99 11.79
N VAL A 59 -4.01 -4.99 12.19
CA VAL A 59 -4.53 -3.70 12.65
C VAL A 59 -5.21 -2.95 11.52
N LYS A 60 -4.63 -2.96 10.32
CA LYS A 60 -5.24 -2.37 9.14
C LYS A 60 -6.58 -3.04 8.80
N GLN A 61 -6.65 -4.36 8.85
CA GLN A 61 -7.89 -5.10 8.59
C GLN A 61 -9.00 -4.71 9.58
N LEU A 62 -8.67 -4.48 10.86
CA LEU A 62 -9.62 -4.00 11.85
C LEU A 62 -10.12 -2.58 11.54
N VAL A 63 -9.22 -1.68 11.15
CA VAL A 63 -9.57 -0.31 10.73
C VAL A 63 -10.48 -0.33 9.50
N ASP A 64 -10.16 -1.15 8.50
CA ASP A 64 -10.98 -1.31 7.29
C ASP A 64 -12.36 -1.89 7.63
N SER A 65 -12.42 -2.85 8.58
CA SER A 65 -13.68 -3.44 9.05
C SER A 65 -14.55 -2.43 9.80
N PHE A 66 -13.94 -1.60 10.64
CA PHE A 66 -14.61 -0.49 11.32
C PHE A 66 -15.18 0.52 10.32
N TYR A 67 -14.39 0.89 9.30
CA TYR A 67 -14.84 1.78 8.23
C TYR A 67 -16.04 1.20 7.47
N ALA A 68 -16.02 -0.10 7.18
CA ALA A 68 -17.12 -0.78 6.50
C ALA A 68 -18.43 -0.78 7.32
N GLN A 69 -18.34 -0.79 8.66
CA GLN A 69 -19.51 -0.83 9.54
C GLN A 69 -20.02 0.56 9.94
N GLU A 70 -19.11 1.49 10.25
CA GLU A 70 -19.43 2.82 10.80
C GLU A 70 -19.43 3.91 9.71
N GLY A 71 -18.93 3.62 8.51
CA GLY A 71 -18.80 4.58 7.41
C GLY A 71 -17.73 5.65 7.62
N ARG A 72 -16.93 5.53 8.68
CA ARG A 72 -15.81 6.44 9.01
C ARG A 72 -14.64 5.67 9.57
N TYR A 73 -13.45 6.25 9.49
CA TYR A 73 -12.29 5.66 10.17
C TYR A 73 -12.37 5.89 11.68
N PRO A 74 -11.80 4.99 12.49
CA PRO A 74 -11.70 5.20 13.93
C PRO A 74 -10.82 6.42 14.22
N ALA A 75 -11.15 7.19 15.25
CA ALA A 75 -10.39 8.37 15.66
C ALA A 75 -9.03 7.98 16.27
N SER A 76 -8.97 6.81 16.88
CA SER A 76 -7.76 6.23 17.46
C SER A 76 -7.78 4.71 17.34
N LEU A 77 -6.62 4.09 17.47
CA LEU A 77 -6.54 2.64 17.57
C LEU A 77 -7.24 2.11 18.85
N GLN A 78 -7.30 2.91 19.92
CA GLN A 78 -8.02 2.58 21.15
C GLN A 78 -9.54 2.48 20.94
N GLU A 79 -10.13 3.24 20.01
CA GLU A 79 -11.56 3.16 19.71
C GLU A 79 -11.96 1.74 19.26
N LEU A 80 -11.08 1.04 18.54
CA LEU A 80 -11.31 -0.36 18.15
C LEU A 80 -11.43 -1.29 19.36
N ILE A 81 -10.74 -0.98 20.46
CA ILE A 81 -10.80 -1.75 21.71
C ILE A 81 -12.06 -1.37 22.49
N GLU A 82 -12.35 -0.08 22.61
CA GLU A 82 -13.54 0.44 23.31
C GLU A 82 -14.84 -0.06 22.69
N LYS A 83 -14.87 -0.13 21.35
CA LYS A 83 -16.00 -0.64 20.56
C LYS A 83 -16.00 -2.17 20.43
N ASN A 84 -15.05 -2.85 21.08
CA ASN A 84 -14.95 -4.31 21.12
C ASN A 84 -14.77 -4.98 19.74
N TYR A 85 -14.20 -4.26 18.76
CA TYR A 85 -13.77 -4.83 17.47
C TYR A 85 -12.53 -5.72 17.66
N VAL A 86 -11.72 -5.42 18.67
CA VAL A 86 -10.54 -6.20 19.03
C VAL A 86 -10.34 -6.18 20.55
N LYS A 87 -9.96 -7.32 21.14
CA LYS A 87 -9.65 -7.38 22.57
C LYS A 87 -8.35 -6.65 22.93
N GLN A 88 -7.35 -6.78 22.07
CA GLN A 88 -6.05 -6.13 22.21
C GLN A 88 -5.39 -5.99 20.84
N ILE A 89 -4.69 -4.89 20.64
CA ILE A 89 -3.90 -4.68 19.42
C ILE A 89 -2.57 -5.44 19.58
N PRO A 90 -2.15 -6.23 18.58
CA PRO A 90 -0.88 -6.95 18.64
C PRO A 90 0.27 -5.97 18.85
N GLU A 91 1.18 -6.26 19.77
CA GLU A 91 2.30 -5.36 20.06
C GLU A 91 3.22 -5.20 18.83
N PRO A 92 3.75 -3.99 18.60
CA PRO A 92 4.71 -3.78 17.53
C PRO A 92 6.03 -4.51 17.85
N PRO A 93 6.83 -4.89 16.83
CA PRO A 93 8.16 -5.46 17.05
C PRO A 93 9.05 -4.54 17.88
N LYS A 94 10.05 -5.11 18.59
CA LYS A 94 10.98 -4.33 19.43
C LYS A 94 11.62 -3.17 18.66
N GLY A 95 11.58 -1.98 19.25
CA GLY A 95 12.13 -0.75 18.64
C GLY A 95 11.18 -0.09 17.63
N TYR A 96 9.91 -0.49 17.56
CA TYR A 96 8.90 0.17 16.73
C TYR A 96 7.68 0.60 17.54
N GLN A 97 7.00 1.63 17.05
CA GLN A 97 5.70 2.09 17.53
C GLN A 97 4.69 2.14 16.38
N TYR A 98 3.41 1.93 16.68
CA TYR A 98 2.35 2.18 15.71
C TYR A 98 2.13 3.67 15.53
N LYS A 99 2.04 4.09 14.28
CA LYS A 99 1.53 5.39 13.88
C LYS A 99 0.24 5.20 13.12
N TYR A 100 -0.77 5.92 13.57
CA TYR A 100 -2.09 5.88 12.98
C TYR A 100 -2.54 7.27 12.54
N ASN A 101 -3.14 7.37 11.36
CA ASN A 101 -3.72 8.60 10.85
C ASN A 101 -5.25 8.42 10.67
N PRO A 102 -6.08 9.09 11.49
CA PRO A 102 -7.53 8.92 11.46
C PRO A 102 -8.20 9.49 10.20
N SER A 103 -7.62 10.49 9.54
CA SER A 103 -8.19 11.06 8.32
C SER A 103 -8.09 10.11 7.12
N THR A 104 -7.15 9.17 7.15
CA THR A 104 -6.85 8.27 6.02
C THR A 104 -6.99 6.78 6.37
N GLY A 105 -7.17 6.44 7.66
CA GLY A 105 -7.16 5.05 8.13
C GLY A 105 -5.80 4.36 8.03
N LYS A 106 -4.72 5.10 7.75
CA LYS A 106 -3.40 4.50 7.49
C LYS A 106 -2.72 4.13 8.80
N VAL A 107 -2.34 2.86 8.92
CA VAL A 107 -1.51 2.32 10.00
C VAL A 107 -0.09 2.09 9.46
N SER A 108 0.93 2.49 10.21
CA SER A 108 2.34 2.31 9.84
C SER A 108 3.18 2.05 11.09
N LEU A 109 4.36 1.47 10.91
CA LEU A 109 5.35 1.33 11.99
C LEU A 109 6.40 2.43 11.84
N GLU A 110 6.66 3.15 12.93
CA GLU A 110 7.81 4.04 13.02
C GLU A 110 8.84 3.43 13.95
N GLN A 111 10.11 3.48 13.55
CA GLN A 111 11.21 3.02 14.39
C GLN A 111 11.45 4.04 15.50
N ILE A 112 11.43 3.58 16.74
CA ILE A 112 11.81 4.37 17.91
C ILE A 112 13.34 4.40 17.90
N ASN A 113 13.92 5.44 17.31
CA ASN A 113 15.35 5.66 17.42
C ASN A 113 15.64 6.13 18.86
N GLN A 114 16.27 5.26 19.65
CA GLN A 114 16.93 5.63 20.90
C GLN A 114 18.33 6.16 20.60
#